data_AF-A0A524LAP6-F1
#
_entry.id   AF-A0A524LAP6-F1
#
_cell.length_a   1.000
_cell.length_b   1.000
_cell.length_c   1.000
_cell.angle_alpha   90.00
_cell.angle_beta   90.00
_cell.angle_gamma   90.00
#
_symmetry.space_group_name_H-M   'P 1'
#
loop_
_entity.id
_entity.type
_entity.pdbx_description
1 polymer ?
#
loop_
_entity_poly.entity_id
_entity_poly.type
_entity_poly.pdbx_seq_one_letter_code
_entity_poly.pdbx_strand_id
1 'polypeptide(L)' 'MSKKWIQTADWKNEKHVPAIVIKKVEDGRVFVKVQVGKEIAHPNTTNHHIKWMDL' A
#
# COMPACT_ATOMS: atom_id res chain seq x y z
N MET A 1 -15.71 -13.15 -12.30
CA MET A 1 -15.39 -13.93 -11.08
C MET A 1 -15.17 -12.98 -9.91
N SER A 2 -15.78 -13.25 -8.76
CA SER A 2 -15.59 -12.45 -7.54
C SER A 2 -14.19 -12.72 -6.94
N LYS A 3 -13.37 -11.68 -6.79
CA LYS A 3 -12.01 -11.77 -6.21
C LYS A 3 -12.05 -11.71 -4.67
N LYS A 4 -12.66 -12.70 -4.02
CA LYS A 4 -12.86 -12.71 -2.55
C LYS A 4 -11.57 -12.61 -1.71
N TRP A 5 -10.43 -12.95 -2.28
CA TRP A 5 -9.11 -12.90 -1.63
C TRP A 5 -8.45 -11.51 -1.66
N ILE A 6 -8.97 -10.57 -2.46
CA ILE A 6 -8.50 -9.19 -2.42
C ILE A 6 -9.36 -8.43 -1.42
N GLN A 7 -8.77 -8.12 -0.27
CA GLN A 7 -9.42 -7.37 0.78
C GLN A 7 -9.26 -5.87 0.52
N THR A 8 -10.29 -5.08 0.84
CA THR A 8 -10.29 -3.62 0.74
C THR A 8 -10.82 -3.00 2.03
N ALA A 9 -10.19 -1.91 2.45
CA ALA A 9 -10.59 -1.14 3.64
C ALA A 9 -10.01 0.28 3.54
N ASP A 10 -10.30 1.13 4.53
CA ASP A 10 -9.62 2.43 4.68
C ASP A 10 -8.21 2.21 5.27
N TRP A 11 -7.19 2.69 4.55
CA TRP A 11 -5.78 2.62 4.95
C TRP A 11 -5.46 3.33 6.27
N LYS A 12 -6.33 4.24 6.73
CA LYS A 12 -6.19 4.90 8.03
C LYS A 12 -6.48 3.97 9.20
N ASN A 13 -7.42 3.03 9.01
CA ASN A 13 -7.86 2.11 10.06
C ASN A 13 -7.27 0.71 9.89
N GLU A 14 -6.89 0.34 8.66
CA GLU A 14 -6.34 -0.96 8.31
C GLU A 14 -4.95 -0.83 7.70
N LYS A 15 -3.95 -1.28 8.46
CA LYS A 15 -2.53 -1.12 8.11
C LYS A 15 -2.05 -1.99 6.95
N HIS A 16 -2.84 -2.96 6.48
CA HIS A 16 -2.51 -3.78 5.31
C HIS A 16 -2.89 -3.14 3.98
N VAL A 17 -3.79 -2.15 3.97
CA VAL A 17 -4.20 -1.49 2.73
C VAL A 17 -3.09 -0.55 2.26
N PRO A 18 -2.56 -0.73 1.03
CA PRO A 18 -1.53 0.17 0.50
C PRO A 18 -2.09 1.57 0.27
N ALA A 19 -1.41 2.58 0.80
CA ALA A 19 -1.65 3.97 0.48
C ALA A 19 -0.84 4.38 -0.75
N ILE A 20 -1.52 4.88 -1.78
CA ILE A 20 -0.91 5.39 -3.02
C ILE A 20 -0.94 6.92 -2.98
N VAL A 21 0.22 7.55 -3.18
CA VAL A 21 0.36 9.01 -3.17
C VAL A 21 1.15 9.45 -4.39
N ILE A 22 0.61 10.38 -5.17
CA ILE A 22 1.35 11.07 -6.23
C ILE A 22 2.28 12.08 -5.56
N LYS A 23 3.58 11.91 -5.73
CA LYS A 23 4.61 12.79 -5.19
C LYS A 23 4.86 14.00 -6.08
N LYS A 24 4.91 13.77 -7.39
CA LYS A 24 5.24 14.80 -8.38
C LYS A 24 4.70 14.40 -9.75
N VAL A 25 4.36 15.38 -10.55
CA VAL A 25 4.11 15.24 -11.99
C VAL A 25 5.02 16.25 -12.69
N GLU A 26 5.92 15.77 -13.54
CA GLU A 26 6.85 16.61 -14.29
C GLU A 26 7.25 15.93 -15.60
N ASP A 27 7.50 16.73 -16.65
CA ASP A 27 8.00 16.26 -17.94
C ASP A 27 7.24 15.04 -18.51
N GLY A 28 5.91 15.04 -18.35
CA GLY A 28 5.04 13.94 -18.78
C GLY A 28 5.16 12.66 -17.95
N ARG A 29 5.86 12.68 -16.82
CA ARG A 29 6.05 11.55 -15.89
C ARG A 29 5.32 11.79 -14.57
N VAL A 30 4.82 10.70 -13.98
CA VAL A 30 4.19 10.69 -12.65
C VAL A 30 5.06 9.90 -11.69
N PHE A 31 5.45 10.54 -10.59
CA PHE A 31 6.20 9.90 -9.52
C PHE A 31 5.23 9.48 -8.42
N VAL A 32 5.09 8.18 -8.20
CA VAL A 32 4.15 7.60 -7.23
C VAL A 32 4.92 6.97 -6.07
N LYS A 33 4.42 7.18 -4.85
CA LYS A 33 4.82 6.44 -3.66
C LYS A 33 3.70 5.50 -3.25
N VAL A 34 3.99 4.20 -3.19
CA VAL A 34 3.11 3.19 -2.61
C VAL A 34 3.73 2.76 -1.27
N GLN A 35 2.92 2.68 -0.22
CA GLN A 35 3.38 2.24 1.10
C GLN A 35 2.26 1.57 1.90
N VAL A 36 2.63 0.58 2.72
CA VAL A 36 1.73 -0.12 3.65
C VAL A 36 2.06 0.31 5.08
N GLY A 37 1.04 0.46 5.92
CA GLY A 37 1.19 0.93 7.30
C GLY A 37 1.54 2.42 7.43
N LYS A 38 0.88 3.29 6.65
CA LYS A 38 1.14 4.75 6.62
C LYS A 38 0.88 5.45 7.96
N GLU A 39 -0.30 5.23 8.55
CA GLU A 39 -0.64 5.80 9.86
C GLU A 39 -0.24 4.84 10.99
N ILE A 40 -0.45 3.54 10.76
CA ILE A 40 -0.19 2.49 11.75
C ILE A 40 0.83 1.52 11.14
N ALA A 41 2.01 1.41 11.75
CA ALA A 41 3.07 0.56 11.22
C ALA A 41 2.63 -0.92 11.14
N HIS A 42 2.89 -1.54 9.99
CA HIS A 42 2.78 -2.98 9.82
C HIS A 42 4.02 -3.67 10.42
N PRO A 43 3.88 -4.84 11.08
CA PRO A 43 5.04 -5.61 11.54
C PRO A 43 6.06 -5.89 10.41
N ASN A 44 7.34 -5.90 10.75
CA ASN A 44 8.39 -6.32 9.83
C ASN A 44 9.36 -7.26 10.55
N THR A 45 8.86 -8.44 10.87
CA THR A 45 9.65 -9.51 11.48
C THR A 45 9.75 -10.69 10.51
N THR A 46 10.65 -11.63 10.75
CA THR A 46 10.77 -12.85 9.94
C THR A 46 9.44 -13.58 9.80
N ASN A 47 8.64 -13.61 10.86
CA ASN A 47 7.36 -14.32 10.90
C ASN A 47 6.19 -13.51 10.32
N HIS A 48 6.30 -12.18 10.20
CA HIS A 48 5.22 -11.33 9.71
C HIS A 48 5.76 -10.06 9.07
N HIS A 49 5.70 -10.00 7.74
CA HIS A 49 6.12 -8.85 6.93
C HIS A 49 5.32 -8.80 5.62
N ILE A 50 5.26 -7.61 5.01
CA ILE A 50 4.73 -7.45 3.66
C ILE A 50 5.77 -7.93 2.65
N LYS A 51 5.37 -8.81 1.74
CA LYS A 51 6.29 -9.42 0.78
C LYS A 51 6.56 -8.55 -0.44
N TRP A 52 5.53 -7.90 -0.95
CA TRP A 52 5.59 -7.11 -2.18
C TRP A 52 4.40 -6.15 -2.29
N MET A 53 4.52 -5.21 -3.21
CA MET A 53 3.45 -4.34 -3.70
C MET A 53 3.56 -4.29 -5.22
N ASP A 54 2.44 -4.13 -5.91
CA ASP A 54 2.38 -4.00 -7.36
C ASP A 54 1.55 -2.75 -7.71
N LEU A 55 1.94 -2.04 -8.77
CA LEU A 55 1.34 -0.76 -9.18
C LEU A 55 1.11 -0.70 -10.69
#